data_AF-A0AAV1V901-F1
#
_entry.id   AF-A0AAV1V901-F1
#
_cell.length_a   1.000
_cell.length_b   1.000
_cell.length_c   1.000
_cell.angle_alpha   90.00
_cell.angle_beta   90.00
_cell.angle_gamma   90.00
#
_symmetry.space_group_name_H-M   'P 1'
#
loop_
_entity.id
_entity.type
_entity.pdbx_description
1 polymer ?
#
loop_
_entity_poly.entity_id
_entity_poly.type
_entity_poly.pdbx_seq_one_letter_code
_entity_poly.pdbx_strand_id
1 'polypeptide(L)'
;MHLRTLFELLIGKQGICYLGGLKIRRDVSISVIRLDRKAERLRSKMGGVDGFGKVMSLMARETEATSKTPGGVARAAPGRVSPARVPSSGDTPGVVEVPPARERSEATDDKILAALAAVTDRLSKLESSQRVRDEDERMLGAVESGMFASKLGANMRGRPMTIDALKSLEEKPAAHRARERWPENEAMPPAIGHYGMPSASQRKLNIRKFDGTELYKGLGSGFFDWGRTFMRAVSLAEASCGFSWTEDVKVDLLGHFLAGTAERYYHKQVDTWWVQQPRLEHVMEQLHLPFKTTITASQAMKLFMTRKEARRTWAEHFLYMVAVSDARGGADSLVLDNIVHHASPDLMNVMRAKYDPTRSDYLRHAEELAHFAQSIELGSGAVGREVVAAHVETKRQDTRTCFRCGEDGARRFRMQGKSCV
;
A
#
# COMPACT_ATOMS: atom_id res chain seq x y z
N MET A 1 -19.31 -46.25 18.62
CA MET A 1 -20.28 -46.25 17.49
C MET A 1 -21.63 -45.58 17.82
N HIS A 2 -22.02 -45.34 19.08
CA HIS A 2 -23.34 -44.78 19.40
C HIS A 2 -23.53 -43.26 19.22
N LEU A 3 -22.45 -42.46 19.18
CA LEU A 3 -22.54 -40.99 19.03
C LEU A 3 -22.82 -40.52 17.59
N ARG A 4 -22.54 -41.37 16.59
CA ARG A 4 -22.70 -41.00 15.17
C ARG A 4 -24.16 -41.06 14.72
N THR A 5 -24.94 -42.02 15.25
CA THR A 5 -26.36 -42.19 14.92
C THR A 5 -27.25 -41.16 15.61
N LEU A 6 -26.85 -40.69 16.81
CA LEU A 6 -27.55 -39.63 17.55
C LEU A 6 -27.41 -38.25 16.88
N PHE A 7 -26.31 -38.03 16.13
CA PHE A 7 -26.05 -36.76 15.46
C PHE A 7 -26.78 -36.60 14.12
N GLU A 8 -26.97 -37.72 13.39
CA GLU A 8 -27.70 -37.74 12.11
C GLU A 8 -29.22 -37.54 12.29
N LEU A 9 -29.79 -37.98 13.42
CA LEU A 9 -31.21 -37.80 13.73
C LEU A 9 -31.59 -36.34 14.12
N LEU A 10 -30.62 -35.53 14.55
CA LEU A 10 -30.83 -34.13 14.97
C LEU A 10 -30.73 -33.12 13.82
N ILE A 11 -30.28 -33.53 12.63
CA ILE A 11 -30.12 -32.65 11.45
C ILE A 11 -31.31 -32.76 10.47
N GLY A 12 -32.39 -33.44 10.88
CA GLY A 12 -33.62 -33.59 10.11
C GLY A 12 -34.56 -32.37 10.21
N LYS A 13 -34.60 -31.57 9.15
CA LYS A 13 -35.68 -30.65 8.72
C LYS A 13 -35.80 -29.21 9.25
N GLN A 14 -35.08 -28.75 10.28
CA GLN A 14 -34.93 -27.31 10.52
C GLN A 14 -33.52 -27.01 11.02
N GLY A 15 -32.72 -26.30 10.22
CA GLY A 15 -31.27 -26.16 10.41
C GLY A 15 -30.84 -25.35 11.63
N ILE A 16 -31.04 -25.86 12.84
CA ILE A 16 -30.56 -25.29 14.11
C ILE A 16 -30.18 -26.45 15.06
N CYS A 17 -28.92 -26.51 15.48
CA CYS A 17 -28.46 -27.45 16.51
C CYS A 17 -28.39 -26.74 17.88
N TYR A 18 -28.89 -27.41 18.92
CA TYR A 18 -28.74 -26.97 20.31
C TYR A 18 -27.80 -27.94 21.04
N LEU A 19 -26.70 -27.42 21.58
CA LEU A 19 -25.83 -28.16 22.49
C LEU A 19 -25.95 -27.48 23.86
N GLY A 20 -26.46 -28.19 24.87
CA GLY A 20 -26.53 -27.68 26.25
C GLY A 20 -27.31 -26.37 26.41
N GLY A 21 -28.38 -26.16 25.63
CA GLY A 21 -29.25 -24.97 25.77
C GLY A 21 -28.74 -23.70 25.08
N LEU A 22 -27.56 -23.69 24.44
CA LEU A 22 -27.10 -22.56 23.63
C LEU A 22 -27.27 -22.79 22.13
N LYS A 23 -27.78 -21.76 21.44
CA LYS A 23 -27.99 -21.73 19.99
C LYS A 23 -26.67 -21.37 19.29
N ILE A 24 -26.06 -22.32 18.57
CA ILE A 24 -24.77 -22.14 17.91
C ILE A 24 -24.95 -22.04 16.38
N ARG A 25 -24.32 -21.06 15.73
CA ARG A 25 -24.35 -20.89 14.27
C ARG A 25 -23.57 -22.02 13.56
N ARG A 26 -24.10 -22.45 12.40
CA ARG A 26 -23.63 -23.59 11.58
C ARG A 26 -22.12 -23.59 11.27
N ASP A 27 -21.52 -22.40 11.16
CA ASP A 27 -20.10 -22.21 10.79
C ASP A 27 -19.13 -22.59 11.94
N VAL A 28 -19.60 -22.50 13.18
CA VAL A 28 -18.80 -22.87 14.37
C VAL A 28 -18.74 -24.39 14.52
N SER A 29 -19.84 -25.12 14.25
CA SER A 29 -19.85 -26.59 14.30
C SER A 29 -18.94 -27.22 13.25
N ILE A 30 -18.86 -26.65 12.04
CA ILE A 30 -17.97 -27.16 10.98
C ILE A 30 -16.50 -26.94 11.36
N SER A 31 -16.20 -25.85 12.07
CA SER A 31 -14.84 -25.52 12.52
C SER A 31 -14.36 -26.45 13.64
N VAL A 32 -15.24 -26.82 14.58
CA VAL A 32 -14.94 -27.78 15.65
C VAL A 32 -14.70 -29.18 15.09
N ILE A 33 -15.51 -29.64 14.13
CA ILE A 33 -15.32 -30.94 13.46
C ILE A 33 -14.01 -30.98 12.65
N ARG A 34 -13.59 -29.84 12.07
CA ARG A 34 -12.29 -29.75 11.37
C ARG A 34 -11.10 -29.76 12.32
N LEU A 35 -11.20 -29.12 13.48
CA LEU A 35 -10.13 -29.11 14.49
C LEU A 35 -9.94 -30.51 15.09
N ASP A 36 -11.03 -31.23 15.35
CA ASP A 36 -10.97 -32.58 15.90
C ASP A 36 -10.30 -33.57 14.92
N ARG A 37 -10.65 -33.49 13.62
CA ARG A 37 -9.97 -34.26 12.56
C ARG A 37 -8.51 -33.86 12.33
N LYS A 38 -8.10 -32.65 12.70
CA LYS A 38 -6.70 -32.20 12.62
C LYS A 38 -5.92 -32.69 13.83
N ALA A 39 -6.53 -32.68 15.01
CA ALA A 39 -5.97 -33.26 16.24
C ALA A 39 -5.79 -34.78 16.13
N GLU A 40 -6.75 -35.51 15.55
CA GLU A 40 -6.62 -36.96 15.29
C GLU A 40 -5.53 -37.27 14.25
N ARG A 41 -5.39 -36.45 13.21
CA ARG A 41 -4.31 -36.61 12.22
C ARG A 41 -2.93 -36.31 12.81
N LEU A 42 -2.83 -35.36 13.73
CA LEU A 42 -1.57 -35.07 14.44
C LEU A 42 -1.26 -36.17 15.47
N ARG A 43 -2.27 -36.72 16.15
CA ARG A 43 -2.15 -37.86 17.06
C ARG A 43 -1.76 -39.16 16.33
N SER A 44 -2.20 -39.34 15.09
CA SER A 44 -1.80 -40.46 14.24
C SER A 44 -0.41 -40.32 13.62
N LYS A 45 0.10 -39.10 13.43
CA LYS A 45 1.45 -38.84 12.90
C LYS A 45 2.55 -38.89 13.98
N MET A 46 2.21 -38.59 15.23
CA MET A 46 3.12 -38.67 16.37
C MET A 46 2.85 -39.98 17.10
N GLY A 47 3.44 -41.08 16.61
CA GLY A 47 3.22 -42.42 17.14
C GLY A 47 3.45 -42.50 18.65
N GLY A 48 2.38 -42.80 19.39
CA GLY A 48 2.45 -43.20 20.81
C GLY A 48 2.66 -42.06 21.81
N VAL A 49 2.09 -42.25 23.00
CA VAL A 49 1.79 -41.24 24.02
C VAL A 49 3.05 -40.69 24.75
N ASP A 50 4.24 -41.17 24.44
CA ASP A 50 5.47 -40.84 25.20
C ASP A 50 6.29 -39.68 24.62
N GLY A 51 5.97 -39.21 23.41
CA GLY A 51 6.72 -38.14 22.75
C GLY A 51 6.41 -36.72 23.25
N PHE A 52 5.17 -36.48 23.69
CA PHE A 52 4.68 -35.12 23.97
C PHE A 52 5.24 -34.53 25.28
N GLY A 53 5.45 -35.37 26.31
CA GLY A 53 6.02 -34.96 27.59
C GLY A 53 7.50 -34.56 27.51
N LYS A 54 8.26 -35.18 26.59
CA LYS A 54 9.70 -34.94 26.44
C LYS A 54 10.01 -33.61 25.75
N VAL A 55 9.17 -33.20 24.81
CA VAL A 55 9.29 -31.91 24.11
C VAL A 55 8.97 -30.73 25.03
N MET A 56 7.96 -30.87 25.90
CA MET A 56 7.63 -29.83 26.90
C MET A 56 8.71 -29.69 27.98
N SER A 57 9.39 -30.78 28.35
CA SER A 57 10.50 -30.75 29.33
C SER A 57 11.79 -30.16 28.76
N LEU A 58 12.04 -30.29 27.45
CA LEU A 58 13.19 -29.68 26.76
C LEU A 58 13.03 -28.17 26.61
N MET A 59 11.81 -27.70 26.29
CA MET A 59 11.49 -26.27 26.18
C MET A 59 11.60 -25.53 27.53
N ALA A 60 11.34 -26.20 28.65
CA ALA A 60 11.45 -25.61 29.98
C ALA A 60 12.91 -25.44 30.48
N ARG A 61 13.88 -26.16 29.88
CA ARG A 61 15.30 -26.09 30.26
C ARG A 61 16.10 -25.06 29.48
N GLU A 62 15.64 -24.65 28.30
CA GLU A 62 16.32 -23.62 27.50
C GLU A 62 16.07 -22.18 28.00
N THR A 63 15.00 -21.96 28.79
CA THR A 63 14.67 -20.63 29.32
C THR A 63 15.49 -20.20 30.54
N GLU A 64 16.33 -21.08 31.11
CA GLU A 64 17.12 -20.79 32.31
C GLU A 64 18.59 -20.40 32.01
N ALA A 65 19.03 -20.50 30.74
CA ALA A 65 20.45 -20.35 30.39
C ALA A 65 20.87 -18.96 29.86
N THR A 66 19.99 -17.97 29.78
CA THR A 66 20.33 -16.63 29.23
C THR A 66 19.90 -15.47 30.13
N SER A 67 20.48 -15.38 31.32
CA SER A 67 20.60 -14.11 32.05
C SER A 67 21.95 -13.99 32.76
N LYS A 68 23.00 -13.64 32.01
CA LYS A 68 24.23 -13.05 32.56
C LYS A 68 24.53 -11.75 31.80
N THR A 69 24.29 -10.63 32.47
CA THR A 69 24.63 -9.28 32.02
C THR A 69 26.11 -8.98 32.36
N PRO A 70 26.92 -8.35 31.49
CA PRO A 70 28.26 -7.90 31.84
C PRO A 70 28.24 -6.54 32.53
N GLY A 71 29.00 -6.43 33.62
CA GLY A 71 29.20 -5.21 34.40
C GLY A 71 30.04 -4.17 33.67
N GLY A 72 29.64 -2.90 33.80
CA GLY A 72 30.34 -1.74 33.27
C GLY A 72 31.55 -1.34 34.11
N VAL A 73 32.61 -0.92 33.40
CA VAL A 73 33.86 -0.38 33.93
C VAL A 73 33.69 1.12 34.17
N ALA A 74 33.87 1.58 35.41
CA ALA A 74 33.94 2.99 35.76
C ALA A 74 35.40 3.48 35.78
N ARG A 75 35.62 4.68 35.24
CA ARG A 75 36.90 5.37 35.06
C ARG A 75 37.22 6.22 36.30
N ALA A 76 38.49 6.19 36.71
CA ALA A 76 39.04 6.92 37.85
C ALA A 76 39.40 8.38 37.53
N ALA A 77 39.31 9.27 38.53
CA ALA A 77 40.15 10.46 38.69
C ALA A 77 40.14 10.93 40.18
N PRO A 78 41.17 11.66 40.67
CA PRO A 78 41.63 11.52 42.05
C PRO A 78 41.47 12.78 42.95
N GLY A 79 41.27 12.50 44.25
CA GLY A 79 42.04 13.03 45.40
C GLY A 79 41.95 14.50 45.82
N ARG A 80 41.41 14.75 47.03
CA ARG A 80 42.04 15.62 48.07
C ARG A 80 41.33 15.59 49.45
N VAL A 81 42.11 15.18 50.46
CA VAL A 81 42.27 15.75 51.84
C VAL A 81 41.06 15.88 52.80
N SER A 82 41.00 14.94 53.77
CA SER A 82 41.03 15.03 55.26
C SER A 82 40.28 16.16 56.07
N PRO A 83 40.21 16.11 57.43
CA PRO A 83 38.97 15.76 58.16
C PRO A 83 38.60 16.71 59.35
N ALA A 84 37.39 16.58 59.91
CA ALA A 84 37.05 17.00 61.29
C ALA A 84 35.79 16.23 61.74
N ARG A 85 35.83 15.32 62.73
CA ARG A 85 35.92 15.44 64.20
C ARG A 85 34.57 15.79 64.88
N VAL A 86 34.16 14.85 65.75
CA VAL A 86 33.48 14.94 67.07
C VAL A 86 32.08 14.28 67.14
N PRO A 87 31.80 13.52 68.23
CA PRO A 87 30.69 12.57 68.36
C PRO A 87 29.63 13.01 69.39
N SER A 88 28.51 12.27 69.50
CA SER A 88 27.73 12.06 70.74
C SER A 88 26.61 11.05 70.47
N SER A 89 26.66 9.85 71.06
CA SER A 89 26.05 9.43 72.34
C SER A 89 24.55 9.09 72.24
N GLY A 90 24.18 7.91 72.72
CA GLY A 90 22.80 7.62 73.09
C GLY A 90 22.43 6.15 72.97
N ASP A 91 22.97 5.32 73.86
CA ASP A 91 22.44 4.00 74.16
C ASP A 91 20.97 4.07 74.59
N THR A 92 20.11 3.23 73.99
CA THR A 92 18.92 2.69 74.65
C THR A 92 18.67 1.26 74.14
N PRO A 93 18.46 0.26 75.02
CA PRO A 93 18.14 -1.11 74.62
C PRO A 93 16.62 -1.25 74.50
N GLY A 94 16.11 -1.26 73.26
CA GLY A 94 14.70 -1.46 72.96
C GLY A 94 14.44 -2.79 72.29
N VAL A 95 13.91 -3.74 73.06
CA VAL A 95 12.90 -4.74 72.67
C VAL A 95 13.09 -5.42 71.30
N VAL A 96 13.53 -6.67 71.33
CA VAL A 96 13.40 -7.62 70.21
C VAL A 96 11.92 -7.90 69.98
N GLU A 97 11.26 -7.10 69.15
CA GLU A 97 10.02 -7.49 68.49
C GLU A 97 10.35 -8.43 67.33
N VAL A 98 9.91 -9.68 67.45
CA VAL A 98 9.93 -10.66 66.36
C VAL A 98 8.91 -10.23 65.31
N PRO A 99 9.31 -9.90 64.07
CA PRO A 99 8.37 -9.45 63.05
C PRO A 99 7.42 -10.60 62.65
N PRO A 100 6.12 -10.32 62.43
CA PRO A 100 5.16 -11.33 62.02
C PRO A 100 5.51 -11.85 60.62
N ALA A 101 5.86 -13.13 60.54
CA ALA A 101 6.33 -13.80 59.32
C ALA A 101 5.24 -14.04 58.25
N ARG A 102 4.19 -13.20 58.16
CA ARG A 102 3.01 -13.52 57.35
C ARG A 102 2.61 -12.50 56.26
N GLU A 103 3.27 -11.35 56.15
CA GLU A 103 2.94 -10.35 55.10
C GLU A 103 3.81 -10.45 53.83
N ARG A 104 4.84 -11.31 53.82
CA ARG A 104 5.76 -11.41 52.67
C ARG A 104 5.24 -12.28 51.52
N SER A 105 4.17 -13.07 51.73
CA SER A 105 3.64 -13.99 50.72
C SER A 105 2.69 -13.34 49.71
N GLU A 106 1.90 -12.34 50.11
CA GLU A 106 0.96 -11.69 49.18
C GLU A 106 1.69 -10.88 48.10
N ALA A 107 2.75 -10.16 48.46
CA ALA A 107 3.54 -9.39 47.51
C ALA A 107 4.32 -10.26 46.50
N THR A 108 4.53 -11.55 46.78
CA THR A 108 5.12 -12.49 45.82
C THR A 108 4.09 -13.04 44.85
N ASP A 109 2.85 -13.26 45.29
CA ASP A 109 1.77 -13.79 44.46
C ASP A 109 1.32 -12.77 43.39
N ASP A 110 1.25 -11.49 43.75
CA ASP A 110 0.95 -10.41 42.79
C ASP A 110 1.99 -10.30 41.68
N LYS A 111 3.27 -10.51 42.01
CA LYS A 111 4.36 -10.50 41.03
C LYS A 111 4.28 -11.69 40.08
N ILE A 112 3.87 -12.85 40.58
CA ILE A 112 3.66 -14.06 39.76
C ILE A 112 2.47 -13.84 38.82
N LEU A 113 1.35 -13.32 39.32
CA LEU A 113 0.17 -13.02 38.50
C LEU A 113 0.47 -11.98 37.42
N ALA A 114 1.21 -10.92 37.75
CA ALA A 114 1.66 -9.91 36.78
C ALA A 114 2.57 -10.52 35.70
N ALA A 115 3.50 -11.41 36.08
CA ALA A 115 4.37 -12.10 35.12
C ALA A 115 3.59 -13.02 34.18
N LEU A 116 2.61 -13.77 34.70
CA LEU A 116 1.75 -14.64 33.88
C LEU A 116 0.86 -13.84 32.92
N ALA A 117 0.33 -12.70 33.35
CA ALA A 117 -0.43 -11.80 32.48
C ALA A 117 0.45 -11.27 31.33
N ALA A 118 1.69 -10.86 31.63
CA ALA A 118 2.63 -10.38 30.63
C ALA A 118 3.02 -11.46 29.60
N VAL A 119 3.18 -12.72 30.04
CA VAL A 119 3.45 -13.85 29.13
C VAL A 119 2.24 -14.14 28.24
N THR A 120 1.04 -14.09 28.79
CA THR A 120 -0.22 -14.32 28.04
C THR A 120 -0.44 -13.24 26.97
N ASP A 121 -0.15 -11.97 27.28
CA ASP A 121 -0.19 -10.88 26.31
C ASP A 121 0.84 -11.08 25.18
N ARG A 122 2.07 -11.48 25.51
CA ARG A 122 3.11 -11.77 24.51
C ARG A 122 2.74 -12.94 23.58
N LEU A 123 2.13 -14.00 24.11
CA LEU A 123 1.65 -15.12 23.31
C LEU A 123 0.50 -14.70 22.38
N SER A 124 -0.42 -13.88 22.87
CA SER A 124 -1.53 -13.33 22.07
C SER A 124 -1.02 -12.46 20.92
N LYS A 125 0.01 -11.63 21.18
CA LYS A 125 0.69 -10.83 20.14
C LYS A 125 1.46 -11.67 19.12
N LEU A 126 2.05 -12.77 19.56
CA LEU A 126 2.78 -13.68 18.67
C LEU A 126 1.81 -14.48 17.79
N GLU A 127 0.66 -14.90 18.32
CA GLU A 127 -0.39 -15.58 17.55
C GLU A 127 -1.00 -14.64 16.50
N SER A 128 -1.29 -13.38 16.85
CA SER A 128 -1.82 -12.41 15.89
C SER A 128 -0.81 -12.10 14.78
N SER A 129 0.48 -11.96 15.12
CA SER A 129 1.57 -11.80 14.15
C SER A 129 1.70 -13.01 13.21
N GLN A 130 1.56 -14.23 13.74
CA GLN A 130 1.58 -15.44 12.91
C GLN A 130 0.40 -15.49 11.93
N ARG A 131 -0.80 -15.13 12.35
CA ARG A 131 -1.99 -15.09 11.47
C ARG A 131 -1.81 -14.12 10.31
N VAL A 132 -1.18 -12.97 10.55
CA VAL A 132 -0.88 -12.01 9.48
C VAL A 132 0.10 -12.60 8.46
N ARG A 133 1.16 -13.29 8.93
CA ARG A 133 2.11 -13.97 8.03
C ARG A 133 1.47 -15.09 7.23
N ASP A 134 0.63 -15.92 7.86
CA ASP A 134 -0.06 -17.02 7.20
C ASP A 134 -1.03 -16.50 6.11
N GLU A 135 -1.67 -15.35 6.33
CA GLU A 135 -2.54 -14.70 5.33
C GLU A 135 -1.72 -14.09 4.19
N ASP A 136 -0.58 -13.46 4.48
CA ASP A 136 0.35 -12.94 3.46
C ASP A 136 0.92 -14.07 2.59
N GLU A 137 1.32 -15.20 3.20
CA GLU A 137 1.77 -16.39 2.47
C GLU A 137 0.67 -17.00 1.61
N ARG A 138 -0.59 -17.00 2.10
CA ARG A 138 -1.74 -17.45 1.30
C ARG A 138 -1.97 -16.54 0.10
N MET A 139 -1.87 -15.22 0.27
CA MET A 139 -1.98 -14.26 -0.83
C MET A 139 -0.86 -14.44 -1.86
N LEU A 140 0.39 -14.61 -1.41
CA LEU A 140 1.53 -14.87 -2.30
C LEU A 140 1.37 -16.20 -3.05
N GLY A 141 0.92 -17.26 -2.38
CA GLY A 141 0.65 -18.55 -3.02
C GLY A 141 -0.45 -18.48 -4.09
N ALA A 142 -1.46 -17.62 -3.92
CA ALA A 142 -2.50 -17.41 -4.93
C ALA A 142 -1.98 -16.68 -6.18
N VAL A 143 -1.05 -15.74 -6.00
CA VAL A 143 -0.40 -15.00 -7.09
C VAL A 143 0.60 -15.88 -7.83
N GLU A 144 1.41 -16.66 -7.13
CA GLU A 144 2.44 -17.53 -7.71
C GLU A 144 1.88 -18.82 -8.33
N SER A 145 0.77 -19.37 -7.79
CA SER A 145 0.14 -20.60 -8.34
C SER A 145 -0.55 -20.39 -9.68
N GLY A 146 -0.50 -19.20 -10.27
CA GLY A 146 -0.93 -18.98 -11.65
C GLY A 146 -2.38 -19.40 -11.88
N MET A 147 -3.26 -19.22 -10.90
CA MET A 147 -4.68 -19.57 -11.01
C MET A 147 -5.42 -18.76 -12.10
N PHE A 148 -4.74 -17.82 -12.76
CA PHE A 148 -5.18 -17.13 -13.98
C PHE A 148 -4.65 -17.72 -15.30
N ALA A 149 -3.71 -18.69 -15.28
CA ALA A 149 -3.11 -19.27 -16.50
C ALA A 149 -3.79 -20.58 -16.97
N SER A 150 -4.62 -21.22 -16.15
CA SER A 150 -5.14 -22.58 -16.44
C SER A 150 -6.64 -22.59 -16.75
N LYS A 151 -7.02 -22.18 -17.98
CA LYS A 151 -8.10 -22.80 -18.78
C LYS A 151 -8.36 -22.18 -20.16
N LEU A 152 -7.76 -21.03 -20.50
CA LEU A 152 -8.02 -20.34 -21.77
C LEU A 152 -6.95 -20.54 -22.86
N GLY A 153 -5.80 -21.16 -22.54
CA GLY A 153 -4.64 -21.18 -23.44
C GLY A 153 -4.47 -22.41 -24.35
N ALA A 154 -5.24 -23.49 -24.18
CA ALA A 154 -4.85 -24.78 -24.76
C ALA A 154 -5.54 -25.20 -26.07
N ASN A 155 -6.59 -24.52 -26.56
CA ASN A 155 -7.46 -25.17 -27.54
C ASN A 155 -7.92 -24.41 -28.79
N MET A 156 -7.22 -23.37 -29.24
CA MET A 156 -7.62 -22.70 -30.50
C MET A 156 -6.40 -22.35 -31.36
N ARG A 157 -5.71 -23.38 -31.89
CA ARG A 157 -4.97 -23.21 -33.15
C ARG A 157 -5.87 -23.63 -34.30
N GLY A 158 -6.19 -22.64 -35.15
CA GLY A 158 -6.39 -22.84 -36.58
C GLY A 158 -7.77 -23.33 -37.02
N ARG A 159 -8.67 -22.39 -37.30
CA ARG A 159 -9.57 -22.47 -38.46
C ARG A 159 -9.94 -21.06 -38.93
N PRO A 160 -9.63 -20.67 -40.17
CA PRO A 160 -10.14 -19.45 -40.76
C PRO A 160 -11.60 -19.68 -41.17
N MET A 161 -12.52 -18.82 -40.72
CA MET A 161 -13.89 -18.79 -41.26
C MET A 161 -13.93 -17.80 -42.42
N THR A 162 -14.23 -18.33 -43.61
CA THR A 162 -14.56 -17.58 -44.82
C THR A 162 -15.99 -17.06 -44.71
N ILE A 163 -16.17 -15.76 -44.98
CA ILE A 163 -17.47 -15.09 -45.07
C ILE A 163 -17.82 -14.95 -46.55
N ASP A 164 -18.79 -15.73 -47.01
CA ASP A 164 -19.53 -15.51 -48.25
C ASP A 164 -21.01 -15.70 -47.96
N ALA A 165 -21.77 -14.60 -47.98
CA ALA A 165 -23.20 -14.54 -48.37
C ALA A 165 -23.80 -13.17 -48.00
N LEU A 166 -23.61 -12.18 -48.86
CA LEU A 166 -24.58 -11.09 -49.01
C LEU A 166 -25.15 -11.18 -50.43
N LYS A 167 -26.37 -11.72 -50.53
CA LYS A 167 -27.24 -11.53 -51.70
C LYS A 167 -28.61 -11.10 -51.22
N SER A 168 -28.83 -9.80 -51.38
CA SER A 168 -30.01 -9.13 -51.95
C SER A 168 -31.39 -9.71 -51.61
N LEU A 169 -32.22 -8.86 -51.01
CA LEU A 169 -33.62 -8.70 -51.40
C LEU A 169 -34.08 -7.30 -51.00
N GLU A 170 -34.00 -6.38 -51.96
CA GLU A 170 -34.93 -5.28 -52.08
C GLU A 170 -36.33 -5.85 -52.30
N GLU A 171 -37.34 -5.38 -51.56
CA GLU A 171 -38.63 -5.05 -52.15
C GLU A 171 -39.48 -4.20 -51.21
N LYS A 172 -39.93 -3.06 -51.75
CA LYS A 172 -40.96 -2.16 -51.24
C LYS A 172 -42.29 -2.64 -51.83
N PRO A 173 -43.44 -2.45 -51.15
CA PRO A 173 -44.24 -1.29 -51.56
C PRO A 173 -45.02 -0.59 -50.42
N ALA A 174 -45.46 0.62 -50.75
CA ALA A 174 -46.19 1.56 -49.91
C ALA A 174 -47.68 1.21 -49.74
N ALA A 175 -48.28 1.55 -48.58
CA ALA A 175 -49.57 2.23 -48.48
C ALA A 175 -49.94 2.67 -47.04
N HIS A 176 -50.32 3.94 -46.95
CA HIS A 176 -51.12 4.69 -45.97
C HIS A 176 -51.88 3.99 -44.81
N ARG A 177 -51.79 4.66 -43.63
CA ARG A 177 -52.78 4.95 -42.55
C ARG A 177 -52.11 4.70 -41.18
N ALA A 178 -52.22 5.48 -40.12
CA ALA A 178 -52.96 6.69 -39.79
C ALA A 178 -52.10 7.50 -38.79
N ARG A 179 -52.10 8.81 -38.93
CA ARG A 179 -51.42 9.74 -38.01
C ARG A 179 -52.37 10.02 -36.85
N GLU A 180 -52.22 9.29 -35.76
CA GLU A 180 -52.90 9.63 -34.50
C GLU A 180 -52.30 10.91 -33.94
N ARG A 181 -53.11 11.96 -34.02
CA ARG A 181 -52.92 13.28 -33.44
C ARG A 181 -53.14 13.16 -31.94
N TRP A 182 -52.05 13.17 -31.16
CA TRP A 182 -52.11 13.35 -29.71
C TRP A 182 -52.44 14.82 -29.40
N PRO A 183 -53.30 15.10 -28.41
CA PRO A 183 -53.68 16.47 -28.08
C PRO A 183 -52.52 17.22 -27.42
N GLU A 184 -52.30 18.42 -27.95
CA GLU A 184 -51.40 19.45 -27.45
C GLU A 184 -52.09 20.21 -26.31
N ASN A 185 -51.33 20.51 -25.25
CA ASN A 185 -51.68 21.20 -23.99
C ASN A 185 -52.31 20.37 -22.86
N GLU A 186 -51.45 19.89 -21.96
CA GLU A 186 -51.54 20.27 -20.54
C GLU A 186 -50.14 20.56 -19.99
N ALA A 187 -50.00 21.69 -19.31
CA ALA A 187 -48.78 22.11 -18.63
C ALA A 187 -48.44 21.13 -17.50
N MET A 188 -47.32 20.43 -17.64
CA MET A 188 -46.82 19.47 -16.64
C MET A 188 -45.79 20.15 -15.70
N PRO A 189 -45.83 19.86 -14.38
CA PRO A 189 -45.02 20.53 -13.35
C PRO A 189 -43.52 20.16 -13.45
N PRO A 190 -42.61 20.92 -12.80
CA PRO A 190 -41.18 20.75 -12.99
C PRO A 190 -40.65 19.46 -12.35
N ALA A 191 -39.63 18.89 -13.01
CA ALA A 191 -38.67 17.89 -12.53
C ALA A 191 -39.13 16.41 -12.42
N ILE A 192 -39.25 15.74 -13.57
CA ILE A 192 -38.92 14.31 -13.69
C ILE A 192 -37.70 14.25 -14.62
N GLY A 193 -36.57 13.72 -14.14
CA GLY A 193 -35.34 13.61 -14.93
C GLY A 193 -35.63 12.85 -16.23
N HIS A 194 -35.56 13.55 -17.36
CA HIS A 194 -35.74 12.93 -18.66
C HIS A 194 -34.58 11.97 -18.88
N TYR A 195 -34.87 10.68 -19.01
CA TYR A 195 -33.92 9.72 -19.57
C TYR A 195 -34.00 9.81 -21.09
N GLY A 196 -32.84 9.87 -21.75
CA GLY A 196 -32.75 9.95 -23.21
C GLY A 196 -31.72 8.99 -23.77
N MET A 197 -31.92 8.56 -25.01
CA MET A 197 -30.95 7.75 -25.73
C MET A 197 -29.88 8.67 -26.36
N PRO A 198 -28.61 8.58 -25.96
CA PRO A 198 -27.56 9.37 -26.59
C PRO A 198 -27.30 8.90 -28.03
N SER A 199 -27.09 9.88 -28.91
CA SER A 199 -26.59 9.68 -30.27
C SER A 199 -25.14 9.16 -30.27
N ALA A 200 -24.70 8.64 -31.42
CA ALA A 200 -23.35 8.12 -31.57
C ALA A 200 -22.26 9.18 -31.30
N SER A 201 -22.52 10.46 -31.61
CA SER A 201 -21.59 11.55 -31.31
C SER A 201 -21.51 11.84 -29.81
N GLN A 202 -22.64 11.80 -29.10
CA GLN A 202 -22.71 12.01 -27.65
C GLN A 202 -22.01 10.90 -26.85
N ARG A 203 -22.01 9.65 -27.36
CA ARG A 203 -21.27 8.53 -26.76
C ARG A 203 -19.75 8.60 -26.96
N LYS A 204 -19.25 9.52 -27.79
CA LYS A 204 -17.81 9.64 -28.04
C LYS A 204 -17.13 10.44 -26.93
N LEU A 205 -16.62 9.73 -25.92
CA LEU A 205 -15.84 10.33 -24.84
C LEU A 205 -14.36 10.45 -25.22
N ASN A 206 -13.72 11.56 -24.84
CA ASN A 206 -12.28 11.78 -25.04
C ASN A 206 -11.46 11.13 -23.92
N ILE A 207 -11.56 9.80 -23.77
CA ILE A 207 -10.84 9.02 -22.76
C ILE A 207 -10.07 7.90 -23.44
N ARG A 208 -8.86 7.61 -22.94
CA ARG A 208 -8.07 6.45 -23.39
C ARG A 208 -8.80 5.15 -23.08
N LYS A 209 -8.66 4.12 -23.92
CA LYS A 209 -9.14 2.78 -23.56
C LYS A 209 -8.34 2.21 -22.38
N PHE A 210 -8.99 1.38 -21.59
CA PHE A 210 -8.35 0.65 -20.49
C PHE A 210 -8.18 -0.82 -20.85
N ASP A 211 -6.94 -1.28 -20.89
CA ASP A 211 -6.59 -2.65 -21.29
C ASP A 211 -6.28 -3.59 -20.11
N GLY A 212 -6.17 -3.04 -18.90
CA GLY A 212 -5.79 -3.76 -17.69
C GLY A 212 -4.28 -3.91 -17.50
N THR A 213 -3.46 -3.25 -18.32
CA THR A 213 -1.99 -3.31 -18.16
C THR A 213 -1.52 -2.43 -17.01
N GLU A 214 -0.54 -2.92 -16.27
CA GLU A 214 0.10 -2.15 -15.19
C GLU A 214 1.14 -1.21 -15.79
N LEU A 215 1.00 0.10 -15.55
CA LEU A 215 2.02 1.08 -15.90
C LEU A 215 3.30 0.86 -15.09
N TYR A 216 3.13 0.54 -13.81
CA TYR A 216 4.20 0.18 -12.88
C TYR A 216 3.91 -1.19 -12.31
N LYS A 217 4.79 -2.15 -12.62
CA LYS A 217 4.62 -3.54 -12.21
C LYS A 217 4.43 -3.66 -10.70
N GLY A 218 3.35 -4.33 -10.29
CA GLY A 218 3.00 -4.57 -8.89
C GLY A 218 2.30 -3.41 -8.18
N LEU A 219 1.99 -2.31 -8.87
CA LEU A 219 1.23 -1.17 -8.32
C LEU A 219 -0.22 -1.13 -8.82
N GLY A 220 -0.64 -2.13 -9.60
CA GLY A 220 -1.95 -2.15 -10.22
C GLY A 220 -1.99 -1.39 -11.55
N SER A 221 -3.14 -1.48 -12.21
CA SER A 221 -3.37 -0.95 -13.56
C SER A 221 -3.94 0.48 -13.57
N GLY A 222 -4.18 1.07 -12.40
CA GLY A 222 -4.77 2.41 -12.29
C GLY A 222 -6.25 2.47 -12.71
N PHE A 223 -6.97 1.34 -12.61
CA PHE A 223 -8.40 1.29 -12.98
C PHE A 223 -9.25 2.30 -12.21
N PHE A 224 -8.94 2.55 -10.93
CA PHE A 224 -9.71 3.49 -10.12
C PHE A 224 -9.71 4.91 -10.69
N ASP A 225 -8.53 5.44 -11.03
CA ASP A 225 -8.40 6.80 -11.56
C ASP A 225 -8.96 6.92 -12.97
N TRP A 226 -8.70 5.91 -13.79
CA TRP A 226 -9.31 5.80 -15.10
C TRP A 226 -10.84 5.75 -14.99
N GLY A 227 -11.37 4.96 -14.06
CA GLY A 227 -12.80 4.81 -13.83
C GLY A 227 -13.47 6.07 -13.31
N ARG A 228 -12.82 6.82 -12.43
CA ARG A 228 -13.29 8.17 -12.03
C ARG A 228 -13.33 9.13 -13.23
N THR A 229 -12.33 9.05 -14.10
CA THR A 229 -12.29 9.85 -15.33
C THR A 229 -13.43 9.47 -16.28
N PHE A 230 -13.71 8.18 -16.42
CA PHE A 230 -14.85 7.66 -17.19
C PHE A 230 -16.18 8.18 -16.65
N MET A 231 -16.45 8.01 -15.35
CA MET A 231 -17.67 8.51 -14.72
C MET A 231 -17.84 10.02 -14.92
N ARG A 232 -16.78 10.80 -14.70
CA ARG A 232 -16.81 12.25 -14.90
C ARG A 232 -17.13 12.63 -16.34
N ALA A 233 -16.57 11.92 -17.32
CA ALA A 233 -16.84 12.20 -18.73
C ALA A 233 -18.28 11.84 -19.12
N VAL A 234 -18.84 10.75 -18.58
CA VAL A 234 -20.27 10.42 -18.75
C VAL A 234 -21.13 11.54 -18.17
N SER A 235 -20.86 12.00 -16.94
CA SER A 235 -21.62 13.09 -16.32
C SER A 235 -21.55 14.40 -17.10
N LEU A 236 -20.37 14.74 -17.64
CA LEU A 236 -20.22 15.92 -18.52
C LEU A 236 -21.00 15.76 -19.83
N ALA A 237 -21.01 14.55 -20.40
CA ALA A 237 -21.78 14.26 -21.61
C ALA A 237 -23.29 14.36 -21.35
N GLU A 238 -23.80 13.76 -20.26
CA GLU A 238 -25.20 13.89 -19.83
C GLU A 238 -25.60 15.36 -19.62
N ALA A 239 -24.77 16.14 -18.92
CA ALA A 239 -24.99 17.56 -18.72
C ALA A 239 -25.05 18.34 -20.05
N SER A 240 -24.21 17.99 -21.03
CA SER A 240 -24.24 18.62 -22.35
C SER A 240 -25.46 18.24 -23.19
N CYS A 241 -26.05 17.07 -22.94
CA CYS A 241 -27.24 16.59 -23.63
C CYS A 241 -28.54 17.14 -23.01
N GLY A 242 -28.49 17.57 -21.74
CA GLY A 242 -29.66 18.03 -21.00
C GLY A 242 -30.56 16.89 -20.48
N PHE A 243 -30.08 15.65 -20.50
CA PHE A 243 -30.81 14.47 -20.03
C PHE A 243 -29.85 13.41 -19.49
N SER A 244 -30.35 12.58 -18.59
CA SER A 244 -29.59 11.46 -18.03
C SER A 244 -29.63 10.27 -18.98
N TRP A 245 -28.53 9.54 -19.08
CA TRP A 245 -28.49 8.28 -19.82
C TRP A 245 -29.00 7.16 -18.92
N THR A 246 -29.61 6.15 -19.53
CA THR A 246 -30.02 4.95 -18.80
C THR A 246 -28.79 4.11 -18.42
N GLU A 247 -28.86 3.39 -17.30
CA GLU A 247 -27.70 2.67 -16.75
C GLU A 247 -27.16 1.58 -17.68
N ASP A 248 -28.03 0.94 -18.45
CA ASP A 248 -27.68 -0.05 -19.48
C ASP A 248 -26.81 0.57 -20.57
N VAL A 249 -27.18 1.76 -21.07
CA VAL A 249 -26.40 2.49 -22.06
C VAL A 249 -25.01 2.86 -21.53
N LYS A 250 -24.92 3.24 -20.25
CA LYS A 250 -23.61 3.56 -19.66
C LYS A 250 -22.75 2.32 -19.46
N VAL A 251 -23.35 1.19 -19.08
CA VAL A 251 -22.66 -0.10 -18.95
C VAL A 251 -22.18 -0.60 -20.31
N ASP A 252 -23.00 -0.55 -21.35
CA ASP A 252 -22.58 -0.88 -22.72
C ASP A 252 -21.43 0.03 -23.18
N LEU A 253 -21.52 1.32 -22.87
CA LEU A 253 -20.47 2.28 -23.17
C LEU A 253 -19.16 1.94 -22.44
N LEU A 254 -19.23 1.52 -21.18
CA LEU A 254 -18.07 1.06 -20.43
C LEU A 254 -17.36 -0.07 -21.19
N GLY A 255 -18.10 -1.06 -21.68
CA GLY A 255 -17.55 -2.16 -22.48
C GLY A 255 -16.74 -1.69 -23.70
N HIS A 256 -17.22 -0.67 -24.42
CA HIS A 256 -16.52 -0.09 -25.57
C HIS A 256 -15.19 0.61 -25.24
N PHE A 257 -15.07 1.11 -24.00
CA PHE A 257 -13.88 1.78 -23.48
C PHE A 257 -12.89 0.84 -22.79
N LEU A 258 -13.22 -0.45 -22.68
CA LEU A 258 -12.29 -1.49 -22.29
C LEU A 258 -11.59 -2.07 -23.53
N ALA A 259 -10.43 -2.66 -23.31
CA ALA A 259 -9.67 -3.39 -24.31
C ALA A 259 -9.00 -4.62 -23.68
N GLY A 260 -8.49 -5.52 -24.52
CA GLY A 260 -7.56 -6.55 -24.09
C GLY A 260 -8.14 -7.49 -23.01
N THR A 261 -7.43 -7.61 -21.89
CA THR A 261 -7.84 -8.52 -20.80
C THR A 261 -9.00 -7.96 -19.99
N ALA A 262 -9.07 -6.64 -19.81
CA ALA A 262 -10.18 -5.98 -19.13
C ALA A 262 -11.51 -6.19 -19.86
N GLU A 263 -11.52 -6.01 -21.18
CA GLU A 263 -12.70 -6.23 -22.02
C GLU A 263 -13.19 -7.69 -21.96
N ARG A 264 -12.27 -8.66 -22.09
CA ARG A 264 -12.62 -10.08 -22.01
C ARG A 264 -13.19 -10.48 -20.65
N TYR A 265 -12.62 -9.92 -19.57
CA TYR A 265 -13.11 -10.18 -18.22
C TYR A 265 -14.50 -9.57 -18.01
N TYR A 266 -14.70 -8.32 -18.44
CA TYR A 266 -15.96 -7.61 -18.37
C TYR A 266 -17.09 -8.37 -19.08
N HIS A 267 -16.93 -8.75 -20.35
CA HIS A 267 -17.97 -9.47 -21.10
C HIS A 267 -18.34 -10.83 -20.47
N LYS A 268 -17.42 -11.44 -19.73
CA LYS A 268 -17.68 -12.71 -19.05
C LYS A 268 -18.51 -12.55 -17.76
N GLN A 269 -18.49 -11.37 -17.15
CA GLN A 269 -19.03 -11.15 -15.81
C GLN A 269 -20.18 -10.14 -15.76
N VAL A 270 -20.28 -9.23 -16.74
CA VAL A 270 -21.23 -8.10 -16.72
C VAL A 270 -22.67 -8.55 -16.50
N ASP A 271 -23.13 -9.62 -17.16
CA ASP A 271 -24.48 -10.14 -16.98
C ASP A 271 -24.74 -10.57 -15.53
N THR A 272 -23.73 -11.16 -14.87
CA THR A 272 -23.84 -11.60 -13.48
C THR A 272 -23.92 -10.41 -12.53
N TRP A 273 -23.09 -9.39 -12.73
CA TRP A 273 -23.10 -8.17 -11.92
C TRP A 273 -24.37 -7.35 -12.14
N TRP A 274 -24.87 -7.29 -13.38
CA TRP A 274 -26.08 -6.57 -13.75
C TRP A 274 -27.33 -7.15 -13.06
N VAL A 275 -27.45 -8.48 -13.02
CA VAL A 275 -28.55 -9.16 -12.31
C VAL A 275 -28.51 -8.89 -10.80
N GLN A 276 -27.31 -8.72 -10.22
CA GLN A 276 -27.16 -8.40 -8.80
C GLN A 276 -27.59 -6.95 -8.52
N GLN A 277 -27.07 -6.01 -9.32
CA GLN A 277 -27.39 -4.60 -9.18
C GLN A 277 -27.22 -3.90 -10.55
N PRO A 278 -28.32 -3.47 -11.20
CA PRO A 278 -28.29 -2.84 -12.52
C PRO A 278 -27.89 -1.37 -12.42
N ARG A 279 -26.67 -1.12 -11.94
CA ARG A 279 -26.05 0.20 -11.82
C ARG A 279 -24.62 0.15 -12.30
N LEU A 280 -24.21 1.16 -13.07
CA LEU A 280 -22.85 1.32 -13.52
C LEU A 280 -21.87 1.37 -12.36
N GLU A 281 -22.21 2.08 -11.27
CA GLU A 281 -21.38 2.17 -10.06
C GLU A 281 -21.00 0.79 -9.52
N HIS A 282 -21.97 -0.12 -9.43
CA HIS A 282 -21.71 -1.49 -8.98
C HIS A 282 -20.83 -2.27 -9.96
N VAL A 283 -21.11 -2.17 -11.26
CA VAL A 283 -20.28 -2.81 -12.30
C VAL A 283 -18.84 -2.30 -12.26
N MET A 284 -18.65 -0.99 -12.04
CA MET A 284 -17.34 -0.36 -11.88
C MET A 284 -16.62 -0.85 -10.63
N GLU A 285 -17.31 -0.97 -9.49
CA GLU A 285 -16.74 -1.54 -8.27
C GLU A 285 -16.31 -2.99 -8.45
N GLN A 286 -17.15 -3.82 -9.08
CA GLN A 286 -16.81 -5.23 -9.34
C GLN A 286 -15.65 -5.36 -10.33
N LEU A 287 -15.63 -4.53 -11.37
CA LEU A 287 -14.54 -4.51 -12.35
C LEU A 287 -13.24 -4.02 -11.73
N HIS A 288 -13.28 -3.13 -10.73
CA HIS A 288 -12.09 -2.67 -10.02
C HIS A 288 -11.39 -3.80 -9.26
N LEU A 289 -12.12 -4.73 -8.65
CA LEU A 289 -11.56 -5.76 -7.75
C LEU A 289 -10.37 -6.55 -8.33
N PRO A 290 -10.44 -7.16 -9.54
CA PRO A 290 -9.32 -7.88 -10.14
C PRO A 290 -8.17 -6.98 -10.62
N PHE A 291 -8.41 -5.68 -10.79
CA PHE A 291 -7.44 -4.72 -11.30
C PHE A 291 -6.79 -3.86 -10.19
N LYS A 292 -7.29 -3.99 -8.96
CA LYS A 292 -6.68 -3.36 -7.80
C LYS A 292 -5.49 -4.20 -7.32
N THR A 293 -4.44 -3.49 -6.94
CA THR A 293 -3.33 -4.06 -6.19
C THR A 293 -3.18 -3.24 -4.92
N THR A 294 -3.23 -3.91 -3.77
CA THR A 294 -2.90 -3.29 -2.48
C THR A 294 -1.53 -3.78 -2.06
N ILE A 295 -0.59 -2.87 -1.92
CA ILE A 295 0.74 -3.19 -1.40
C ILE A 295 0.76 -3.02 0.12
N THR A 296 1.52 -3.86 0.82
CA THR A 296 1.67 -3.73 2.27
C THR A 296 2.50 -2.49 2.62
N ALA A 297 2.38 -2.00 3.85
CA ALA A 297 3.15 -0.85 4.31
C ALA A 297 4.67 -1.06 4.19
N SER A 298 5.17 -2.28 4.39
CA SER A 298 6.58 -2.64 4.25
C SER A 298 7.01 -2.69 2.79
N GLN A 299 6.18 -3.23 1.89
CA GLN A 299 6.43 -3.22 0.45
C GLN A 299 6.46 -1.79 -0.10
N ALA A 300 5.48 -0.97 0.25
CA ALA A 300 5.43 0.44 -0.13
C ALA A 300 6.67 1.20 0.34
N MET A 301 7.06 1.01 1.61
CA MET A 301 8.26 1.66 2.14
C MET A 301 9.52 1.25 1.36
N LYS A 302 9.67 -0.04 1.03
CA LYS A 302 10.78 -0.50 0.20
C LYS A 302 10.82 0.18 -1.18
N LEU A 303 9.65 0.40 -1.79
CA LEU A 303 9.53 1.08 -3.08
C LEU A 303 9.82 2.59 -2.96
N PHE A 304 9.40 3.24 -1.88
CA PHE A 304 9.70 4.64 -1.60
C PHE A 304 11.18 4.91 -1.36
N MET A 305 11.87 4.01 -0.65
CA MET A 305 13.31 4.15 -0.36
C MET A 305 14.21 3.87 -1.57
N THR A 306 13.62 3.44 -2.69
CA THR A 306 14.36 3.16 -3.93
C THR A 306 14.78 4.48 -4.55
N ARG A 307 16.09 4.66 -4.74
CA ARG A 307 16.64 5.85 -5.40
C ARG A 307 16.10 6.00 -6.83
N LYS A 308 15.99 7.25 -7.29
CA LYS A 308 15.68 7.55 -8.69
C LYS A 308 16.63 6.81 -9.63
N GLU A 309 16.07 6.09 -10.59
CA GLU A 309 16.83 5.46 -11.67
C GLU A 309 17.46 6.53 -12.58
N ALA A 310 18.71 6.35 -12.99
CA ALA A 310 19.43 7.34 -13.82
C ALA A 310 18.76 7.62 -15.17
N ARG A 311 18.00 6.65 -15.70
CA ARG A 311 17.25 6.78 -16.97
C ARG A 311 15.94 7.57 -16.84
N ARG A 312 15.45 7.75 -15.61
CA ARG A 312 14.15 8.35 -15.33
C ARG A 312 14.32 9.83 -14.99
N THR A 313 13.45 10.67 -15.54
CA THR A 313 13.37 12.10 -15.17
C THR A 313 12.80 12.26 -13.76
N TRP A 314 13.02 13.41 -13.12
CA TRP A 314 12.44 13.68 -11.80
C TRP A 314 10.91 13.74 -11.85
N ALA A 315 10.33 14.24 -12.94
CA ALA A 315 8.88 14.25 -13.14
C ALA A 315 8.29 12.84 -13.18
N GLU A 316 8.90 11.92 -13.95
CA GLU A 316 8.49 10.51 -14.00
C GLU A 316 8.71 9.80 -12.64
N HIS A 317 9.79 10.12 -11.93
CA HIS A 317 10.04 9.55 -10.61
C HIS A 317 9.03 10.02 -9.56
N PHE A 318 8.63 11.30 -9.61
CA PHE A 318 7.54 11.83 -8.81
C PHE A 318 6.23 11.09 -9.10
N LEU A 319 5.84 10.94 -10.38
CA LEU A 319 4.63 10.20 -10.76
C LEU A 319 4.66 8.74 -10.30
N TYR A 320 5.84 8.09 -10.32
CA TYR A 320 6.01 6.76 -9.75
C TYR A 320 5.77 6.74 -8.24
N MET A 321 6.32 7.70 -7.48
CA MET A 321 6.11 7.76 -6.03
C MET A 321 4.66 8.06 -5.66
N VAL A 322 3.96 8.90 -6.44
CA VAL A 322 2.51 9.11 -6.30
C VAL A 322 1.76 7.79 -6.51
N ALA A 323 2.09 7.01 -7.55
CA ALA A 323 1.47 5.70 -7.76
C ALA A 323 1.73 4.71 -6.58
N VAL A 324 2.90 4.76 -5.95
CA VAL A 324 3.19 3.97 -4.73
C VAL A 324 2.35 4.46 -3.54
N SER A 325 2.17 5.78 -3.40
CA SER A 325 1.29 6.41 -2.40
C SER A 325 -0.14 5.91 -2.54
N ASP A 326 -0.67 5.96 -3.77
CA ASP A 326 -2.04 5.57 -4.08
C ASP A 326 -2.27 4.07 -3.84
N ALA A 327 -1.33 3.22 -4.25
CA ALA A 327 -1.38 1.76 -4.02
C ALA A 327 -1.34 1.39 -2.52
N ARG A 328 -0.78 2.28 -1.68
CA ARG A 328 -0.78 2.16 -0.21
C ARG A 328 -2.03 2.75 0.46
N GLY A 329 -2.82 3.54 -0.27
CA GLY A 329 -4.00 4.24 0.25
C GLY A 329 -3.75 5.69 0.68
N GLY A 330 -2.90 6.43 -0.04
CA GLY A 330 -2.73 7.87 0.12
C GLY A 330 -1.72 8.26 1.20
N ALA A 331 -0.45 7.86 1.03
CA ALA A 331 0.66 8.21 1.90
C ALA A 331 1.49 9.41 1.38
N ASP A 332 0.82 10.52 1.11
CA ASP A 332 1.40 11.67 0.39
C ASP A 332 2.58 12.33 1.11
N SER A 333 2.56 12.32 2.44
CA SER A 333 3.70 12.80 3.24
C SER A 333 4.96 11.96 3.00
N LEU A 334 4.82 10.66 2.73
CA LEU A 334 5.96 9.80 2.39
C LEU A 334 6.51 10.12 1.00
N VAL A 335 5.68 10.56 0.04
CA VAL A 335 6.16 10.99 -1.28
C VAL A 335 7.13 12.16 -1.11
N LEU A 336 6.73 13.16 -0.34
CA LEU A 336 7.55 14.34 -0.07
C LEU A 336 8.82 14.00 0.72
N ASP A 337 8.72 13.18 1.75
CA ASP A 337 9.89 12.82 2.55
C ASP A 337 10.91 12.02 1.71
N ASN A 338 10.44 11.05 0.94
CA ASN A 338 11.31 10.15 0.21
C ASN A 338 11.93 10.79 -1.05
N ILE A 339 11.23 11.72 -1.73
CA ILE A 339 11.81 12.43 -2.89
C ILE A 339 13.06 13.23 -2.50
N VAL A 340 13.10 13.77 -1.28
CA VAL A 340 14.25 14.52 -0.76
C VAL A 340 15.33 13.57 -0.25
N HIS A 341 14.97 12.63 0.62
CA HIS A 341 15.94 11.80 1.35
C HIS A 341 16.62 10.72 0.50
N HIS A 342 16.03 10.33 -0.62
CA HIS A 342 16.57 9.29 -1.51
C HIS A 342 17.13 9.85 -2.83
N ALA A 343 17.33 11.17 -2.90
CA ALA A 343 18.12 11.80 -3.97
C ALA A 343 19.62 11.46 -3.87
N SER A 344 20.40 11.86 -4.88
CA SER A 344 21.86 11.79 -4.80
C SER A 344 22.37 12.71 -3.65
N PRO A 345 23.48 12.39 -2.97
CA PRO A 345 23.93 13.16 -1.80
C PRO A 345 24.07 14.66 -2.07
N ASP A 346 24.60 15.02 -3.24
CA ASP A 346 24.78 16.42 -3.64
C ASP A 346 23.44 17.13 -3.86
N LEU A 347 22.48 16.45 -4.48
CA LEU A 347 21.16 16.99 -4.77
C LEU A 347 20.25 17.03 -3.54
N MET A 348 20.36 16.03 -2.67
CA MET A 348 19.64 15.95 -1.40
C MET A 348 19.89 17.21 -0.56
N ASN A 349 21.15 17.66 -0.49
CA ASN A 349 21.51 18.85 0.29
C ASN A 349 20.84 20.12 -0.23
N VAL A 350 20.81 20.33 -1.56
CA VAL A 350 20.15 21.50 -2.15
C VAL A 350 18.62 21.40 -2.13
N MET A 351 18.06 20.20 -2.25
CA MET A 351 16.61 19.99 -2.09
C MET A 351 16.17 20.22 -0.65
N ARG A 352 16.96 19.79 0.34
CA ARG A 352 16.69 20.01 1.76
C ARG A 352 16.67 21.49 2.13
N ALA A 353 17.43 22.34 1.43
CA ALA A 353 17.38 23.79 1.62
C ALA A 353 16.03 24.42 1.18
N LYS A 354 15.29 23.75 0.29
CA LYS A 354 13.94 24.15 -0.16
C LYS A 354 12.82 23.34 0.49
N TYR A 355 13.16 22.30 1.23
CA TYR A 355 12.21 21.42 1.89
C TYR A 355 11.59 22.12 3.11
N ASP A 356 10.26 22.21 3.13
CA ASP A 356 9.49 22.74 4.25
C ASP A 356 8.63 21.61 4.86
N PRO A 357 8.99 21.12 6.07
CA PRO A 357 8.22 20.07 6.73
C PRO A 357 6.88 20.57 7.31
N THR A 358 6.65 21.88 7.37
CA THR A 358 5.43 22.47 7.94
C THR A 358 4.29 22.57 6.92
N ARG A 359 4.61 22.46 5.62
CA ARG A 359 3.63 22.43 4.54
C ARG A 359 2.75 21.19 4.63
N SER A 360 1.45 21.38 4.43
CA SER A 360 0.45 20.30 4.38
C SER A 360 0.11 19.86 2.96
N ASP A 361 0.51 20.63 1.94
CA ASP A 361 0.30 20.33 0.52
C ASP A 361 1.43 19.43 -0.03
N TYR A 362 1.63 18.26 0.60
CA TYR A 362 2.78 17.37 0.39
C TYR A 362 3.07 17.05 -1.09
N LEU A 363 2.04 16.69 -1.87
CA LEU A 363 2.21 16.36 -3.29
C LEU A 363 2.63 17.56 -4.13
N ARG A 364 2.06 18.74 -3.87
CA ARG A 364 2.44 19.97 -4.58
C ARG A 364 3.88 20.34 -4.26
N HIS A 365 4.27 20.24 -2.99
CA HIS A 365 5.63 20.53 -2.59
C HIS A 365 6.64 19.52 -3.18
N ALA A 366 6.29 18.24 -3.22
CA ALA A 366 7.10 17.20 -3.85
C ALA A 366 7.27 17.44 -5.36
N GLU A 367 6.22 17.87 -6.06
CA GLU A 367 6.25 18.24 -7.48
C GLU A 367 7.19 19.43 -7.74
N GLU A 368 7.09 20.50 -6.94
CA GLU A 368 8.00 21.65 -7.01
C GLU A 368 9.46 21.23 -6.84
N LEU A 369 9.74 20.36 -5.86
CA LEU A 369 11.07 19.82 -5.61
C LEU A 369 11.56 18.93 -6.76
N ALA A 370 10.68 18.15 -7.39
CA ALA A 370 11.01 17.36 -8.58
C ALA A 370 11.41 18.27 -9.76
N HIS A 371 10.67 19.34 -10.00
CA HIS A 371 11.00 20.33 -11.04
C HIS A 371 12.32 21.05 -10.74
N PHE A 372 12.53 21.45 -9.48
CA PHE A 372 13.80 22.05 -9.06
C PHE A 372 14.97 21.09 -9.29
N ALA A 373 14.84 19.84 -8.85
CA ALA A 373 15.84 18.80 -9.05
C ALA A 373 16.16 18.57 -10.54
N GLN A 374 15.14 18.54 -11.39
CA GLN A 374 15.29 18.45 -12.85
C GLN A 374 16.09 19.64 -13.43
N SER A 375 15.84 20.86 -12.94
CA SER A 375 16.53 22.06 -13.40
C SER A 375 18.03 22.06 -13.06
N ILE A 376 18.40 21.48 -11.91
CA ILE A 376 19.78 21.32 -11.48
C ILE A 376 20.48 20.25 -12.33
N GLU A 377 19.83 19.10 -12.56
CA GLU A 377 20.39 18.02 -13.39
C GLU A 377 20.64 18.46 -14.85
N LEU A 378 19.75 19.27 -15.43
CA LEU A 378 19.91 19.79 -16.78
C LEU A 378 20.94 20.93 -16.89
N GLY A 379 21.54 21.35 -15.77
CA GLY A 379 22.45 22.50 -15.74
C GLY A 379 21.78 23.83 -16.07
N SER A 380 20.44 23.87 -16.10
CA SER A 380 19.63 25.07 -16.34
C SER A 380 19.44 25.91 -15.07
N GLY A 381 19.84 25.38 -13.92
CA GLY A 381 19.92 26.13 -12.67
C GLY A 381 21.04 27.16 -12.73
N ALA A 382 20.71 28.40 -13.12
CA ALA A 382 21.59 29.57 -13.06
C ALA A 382 22.18 29.85 -11.66
N VAL A 383 21.71 29.17 -10.62
CA VAL A 383 22.03 29.43 -9.21
C VAL A 383 23.47 29.07 -8.80
N GLY A 384 24.26 28.38 -9.64
CA GLY A 384 25.63 27.96 -9.28
C GLY A 384 26.77 28.50 -10.14
N ARG A 385 26.51 28.92 -11.39
CA ARG A 385 27.58 29.37 -12.30
C ARG A 385 27.95 30.83 -12.12
N GLU A 386 27.00 31.67 -11.72
CA GLU A 386 27.24 33.11 -11.62
C GLU A 386 28.12 33.47 -10.41
N VAL A 387 28.01 32.73 -9.30
CA VAL A 387 28.81 32.99 -8.09
C VAL A 387 30.23 32.43 -8.22
N VAL A 388 30.43 31.30 -8.91
CA VAL A 388 31.78 30.77 -9.15
C VAL A 388 32.49 31.53 -10.28
N ALA A 389 31.78 31.98 -11.32
CA ALA A 389 32.34 32.89 -12.32
C ALA A 389 32.72 34.23 -11.66
N ALA A 390 31.82 34.84 -10.88
CA ALA A 390 32.12 36.10 -10.19
C ALA A 390 33.27 35.98 -9.17
N HIS A 391 33.48 34.82 -8.53
CA HIS A 391 34.58 34.61 -7.58
C HIS A 391 35.91 34.22 -8.24
N VAL A 392 35.87 33.68 -9.47
CA VAL A 392 37.07 33.44 -10.29
C VAL A 392 37.49 34.71 -11.06
N GLU A 393 36.53 35.55 -11.48
CA GLU A 393 36.80 36.85 -12.13
C GLU A 393 37.22 37.96 -11.15
N THR A 394 36.99 37.80 -9.84
CA THR A 394 37.50 38.73 -8.82
C THR A 394 38.84 38.31 -8.22
N LYS A 395 39.63 37.51 -8.95
CA LYS A 395 41.09 37.68 -8.89
C LYS A 395 41.40 39.05 -9.49
N ARG A 396 41.34 40.09 -8.65
CA ARG A 396 41.95 41.40 -8.91
C ARG A 396 43.26 41.16 -9.65
N GLN A 397 43.29 41.56 -10.91
CA GLN A 397 44.52 41.71 -11.66
C GLN A 397 45.36 42.70 -10.85
N ASP A 398 46.38 42.19 -10.17
CA ASP A 398 47.30 43.01 -9.41
C ASP A 398 48.20 43.71 -10.41
N THR A 399 47.81 44.92 -10.82
CA THR A 399 48.52 45.81 -11.75
C THR A 399 49.76 46.47 -11.12
N ARG A 400 50.33 45.84 -10.08
CA ARG A 400 51.54 46.34 -9.44
C ARG A 400 52.75 45.89 -10.24
N THR A 401 53.26 46.81 -11.06
CA THR A 401 54.59 46.70 -11.69
C THR A 401 55.66 46.47 -10.63
N CYS A 402 56.59 45.56 -10.89
CA CYS A 402 57.77 45.40 -10.04
C CYS A 402 58.62 46.68 -10.06
N PHE A 403 58.85 47.31 -8.90
CA PHE A 403 59.61 48.57 -8.77
C PHE A 403 61.06 48.51 -9.31
N ARG A 404 61.60 47.31 -9.59
CA ARG A 404 62.97 47.14 -10.10
C ARG A 404 63.05 46.86 -11.61
N CYS A 405 62.01 46.28 -12.22
CA CYS A 405 62.05 45.92 -13.65
C CYS A 405 60.92 46.52 -14.51
N GLY A 406 59.91 47.16 -13.91
CA GLY A 406 58.89 47.92 -14.64
C GLY A 406 57.89 47.10 -15.46
N GLU A 407 57.94 45.76 -15.41
CA GLU A 407 56.98 44.91 -16.14
C GLU A 407 55.81 44.43 -15.27
N ASP A 408 54.63 44.31 -15.92
CA ASP A 408 53.38 43.80 -15.35
C ASP A 408 53.37 42.26 -15.35
N GLY A 409 53.42 41.66 -14.15
CA GLY A 409 53.60 40.21 -14.01
C GLY A 409 52.32 39.44 -13.69
N ALA A 410 51.68 38.82 -14.70
CA ALA A 410 50.82 37.66 -14.48
C ALA A 410 51.69 36.46 -14.06
N ARG A 411 51.56 36.02 -12.81
CA ARG A 411 52.36 34.90 -12.26
C ARG A 411 52.13 33.60 -13.04
N ARG A 412 53.06 33.23 -13.92
CA ARG A 412 53.36 31.84 -14.25
C ARG A 412 54.81 31.56 -13.86
N PHE A 413 55.00 31.24 -12.58
CA PHE A 413 56.29 30.78 -12.06
C PHE A 413 56.64 29.43 -12.71
N ARG A 414 57.46 29.48 -13.75
CA ARG A 414 58.35 28.37 -14.13
C ARG A 414 59.76 28.88 -13.90
N MET A 415 60.25 28.74 -12.66
CA MET A 415 61.63 29.09 -12.34
C MET A 415 62.56 27.97 -12.85
N GLN A 416 63.22 28.22 -13.97
CA GLN A 416 64.60 27.78 -14.16
C GLN A 416 65.50 28.98 -13.89
N GLY A 417 66.33 28.83 -12.86
CA GLY A 417 67.53 29.61 -12.52
C GLY A 417 67.62 31.06 -13.00
N LYS A 418 67.34 32.00 -12.11
CA LYS A 418 68.18 33.17 -11.78
C LYS A 418 67.52 33.97 -10.64
N SER A 419 68.24 34.07 -9.52
CA SER A 419 67.84 34.87 -8.36
C SER A 419 67.94 36.36 -8.70
N CYS A 420 66.88 37.12 -8.42
CA CYS A 420 66.97 38.56 -8.23
C CYS A 420 66.99 38.80 -6.71
N VAL A 421 68.09 39.37 -6.20
CA VAL A 421 68.29 39.76 -4.79
C VAL A 421 67.48 40.97 -4.43
#